data_AF-A0A1B6L8N3-F1
#
_entry.id   AF-A0A1B6L8N3-F1
#
_cell.length_a   1.000
_cell.length_b   1.000
_cell.length_c   1.000
_cell.angle_alpha   90.00
_cell.angle_beta   90.00
_cell.angle_gamma   90.00
#
_symmetry.space_group_name_H-M   'P 1'
#
loop_
_entity.id
_entity.type
_entity.pdbx_description
1 polymer ?
#
loop_
_entity_poly.entity_id
_entity_poly.type
_entity_poly.pdbx_seq_one_letter_code
_entity_poly.pdbx_strand_id
1 'polypeptide(L)'
;MLVLFLSSIFSHYYSWWSFFNYWNDDFYSQWNHQLFFSLTELFSTLIVLQLADSRETVRPIRVLPVVAVAAIHIVAASWDQFLDNVVHGEGSAHQVLRDLCFMVPDILHVLLPLMELLCVCSHSRGLRRDCLVFCVLLTVGLVFSIYTNSGLKDW
;
A
#
# COMPACT_ATOMS: atom_id res chain seq x y z
N MET A 1 2.85 -15.00 6.30
CA MET A 1 2.92 -14.14 5.08
C MET A 1 1.94 -14.53 3.97
N LEU A 2 1.47 -15.78 3.85
CA LEU A 2 0.45 -16.17 2.83
C LEU A 2 -0.82 -15.31 2.85
N VAL A 3 -1.33 -14.96 4.04
CA VAL A 3 -2.51 -14.10 4.20
C VAL A 3 -2.32 -12.74 3.51
N LEU A 4 -1.11 -12.16 3.61
CA LEU A 4 -0.80 -10.89 2.96
C LEU A 4 -0.87 -11.01 1.44
N PHE A 5 -0.25 -12.06 0.88
CA PHE A 5 -0.31 -12.33 -0.55
C PHE A 5 -1.76 -12.48 -1.03
N LEU A 6 -2.58 -13.28 -0.34
CA LEU A 6 -3.99 -13.46 -0.70
C LEU A 6 -4.77 -12.14 -0.60
N SER A 7 -4.51 -11.32 0.41
CA SER A 7 -5.18 -10.02 0.56
C SER A 7 -4.82 -9.02 -0.54
N SER A 8 -3.63 -9.12 -1.16
CA SER A 8 -3.21 -8.24 -2.26
C SER A 8 -3.87 -8.57 -3.61
N ILE A 9 -4.49 -9.75 -3.77
CA ILE A 9 -5.08 -10.15 -5.06
C ILE A 9 -6.16 -9.18 -5.53
N PHE A 10 -6.99 -8.68 -4.61
CA PHE A 10 -8.04 -7.73 -4.93
C PHE A 10 -7.47 -6.43 -5.50
N SER A 11 -6.47 -5.87 -4.83
CA SER A 11 -5.85 -4.60 -5.21
C SER A 11 -5.18 -4.69 -6.59
N HIS A 12 -4.44 -5.78 -6.87
CA HIS A 12 -3.90 -6.05 -8.21
C HIS A 12 -4.97 -6.19 -9.29
N TYR A 13 -6.04 -6.94 -9.01
CA TYR A 13 -7.16 -7.10 -9.93
C TYR A 13 -7.84 -5.75 -10.24
N TYR A 14 -8.14 -4.98 -9.19
CA TYR A 14 -8.79 -3.69 -9.35
C TYR A 14 -7.87 -2.71 -10.09
N SER A 15 -6.57 -2.74 -9.81
CA SER A 15 -5.62 -1.87 -10.50
C SER A 15 -5.60 -2.10 -12.01
N TRP A 16 -5.57 -3.37 -12.44
CA TRP A 16 -5.70 -3.74 -13.84
C TRP A 16 -7.03 -3.23 -14.44
N TRP A 17 -8.13 -3.45 -13.72
CA TRP A 17 -9.46 -2.99 -14.14
C TRP A 17 -9.50 -1.45 -14.28
N SER A 18 -8.91 -0.70 -13.34
CA SER A 18 -8.85 0.77 -13.39
C SER A 18 -8.13 1.27 -14.63
N PHE A 19 -6.97 0.70 -14.98
CA PHE A 19 -6.26 1.09 -16.19
C PHE A 19 -7.10 0.89 -17.46
N PHE A 20 -7.82 -0.24 -17.52
CA PHE A 20 -8.70 -0.51 -18.66
C PHE A 20 -9.81 0.54 -18.78
N ASN A 21 -10.44 0.96 -17.66
CA ASN A 21 -11.49 1.99 -17.72
C ASN A 21 -10.92 3.38 -17.96
N TYR A 22 -9.80 3.76 -17.34
CA TYR A 22 -9.18 5.06 -17.59
C TYR A 22 -8.80 5.25 -19.05
N TRP A 23 -8.44 4.17 -19.74
CA TRP A 23 -8.21 4.18 -21.17
C TRP A 23 -9.50 4.33 -21.99
N ASN A 24 -10.58 3.66 -21.60
CA ASN A 24 -11.84 3.68 -22.36
C ASN A 24 -12.69 4.93 -22.12
N ASP A 25 -12.61 5.50 -20.91
CA ASP A 25 -13.44 6.62 -20.45
C ASP A 25 -12.68 7.97 -20.48
N ASP A 26 -11.52 8.02 -21.14
CA ASP A 26 -10.67 9.20 -21.32
C ASP A 26 -10.14 9.86 -20.01
N PHE A 27 -10.06 9.10 -18.90
CA PHE A 27 -9.51 9.56 -17.61
C PHE A 27 -7.98 9.46 -17.52
N TYR A 28 -7.26 9.98 -18.52
CA TYR A 28 -5.79 9.86 -18.59
C TYR A 28 -5.03 10.59 -17.47
N SER A 29 -5.64 11.61 -16.85
CA SER A 29 -5.02 12.34 -15.73
C SER A 29 -4.77 11.43 -14.52
N GLN A 30 -5.63 10.41 -14.32
CA GLN A 30 -5.54 9.43 -13.23
C GLN A 30 -4.45 8.37 -13.46
N TRP A 31 -3.89 8.30 -14.66
CA TRP A 31 -2.96 7.24 -15.04
C TRP A 31 -1.69 7.21 -14.20
N ASN A 32 -1.09 8.38 -13.94
CA ASN A 32 0.14 8.49 -13.16
C ASN A 32 -0.07 8.10 -11.70
N HIS A 33 -1.21 8.49 -11.14
CA HIS A 33 -1.61 8.09 -9.80
C HIS A 33 -1.80 6.57 -9.74
N GLN A 34 -2.56 5.97 -10.67
CA GLN A 34 -2.75 4.52 -10.74
C GLN A 34 -1.44 3.76 -10.93
N LEU A 35 -0.54 4.27 -11.76
CA LEU A 35 0.77 3.68 -11.99
C LEU A 35 1.63 3.67 -10.74
N PHE A 36 1.61 4.75 -9.96
CA PHE A 36 2.31 4.80 -8.68
C PHE A 36 1.82 3.72 -7.71
N PHE A 37 0.51 3.61 -7.51
CA PHE A 37 -0.08 2.58 -6.64
C PHE A 37 0.25 1.17 -7.13
N SER A 38 0.12 0.92 -8.43
CA SER A 38 0.41 -0.40 -9.02
C SER A 38 1.86 -0.83 -8.85
N LEU A 39 2.81 0.09 -9.08
CA LEU A 39 4.23 -0.23 -8.98
C LEU A 39 4.66 -0.46 -7.53
N THR A 40 4.15 0.35 -6.61
CA THR A 40 4.44 0.21 -5.17
C THR A 40 3.79 -1.03 -4.59
N GLU A 41 2.56 -1.34 -5.00
CA GLU A 41 1.87 -2.57 -4.64
C GLU A 41 2.63 -3.80 -5.15
N LEU A 42 2.99 -3.84 -6.43
CA LEU A 42 3.79 -4.92 -7.02
C LEU A 42 5.12 -5.10 -6.28
N PHE A 43 5.82 -4.00 -5.99
CA PHE A 43 7.05 -4.04 -5.21
C PHE A 43 6.83 -4.69 -3.83
N SER A 44 5.77 -4.31 -3.12
CA SER A 44 5.44 -4.88 -1.81
C SER A 44 5.09 -6.37 -1.90
N THR A 45 4.32 -6.77 -2.92
CA THR A 45 3.92 -8.16 -3.16
C THR A 45 5.13 -9.05 -3.47
N LEU A 46 6.11 -8.56 -4.25
CA LEU A 46 7.35 -9.30 -4.53
C LEU A 46 8.13 -9.60 -3.24
N ILE A 47 8.17 -8.66 -2.30
CA ILE A 47 8.82 -8.87 -1.00
C ILE A 47 8.00 -9.84 -0.13
N VAL A 48 6.67 -9.69 -0.09
CA VAL A 48 5.78 -10.60 0.66
C VAL A 48 5.91 -12.04 0.15
N LEU A 49 6.04 -12.24 -1.16
CA LEU A 49 6.29 -13.55 -1.76
C LEU A 49 7.63 -14.13 -1.33
N GLN A 50 8.69 -13.32 -1.28
CA GLN A 50 9.99 -13.77 -0.74
C GLN A 50 9.89 -14.15 0.74
N LEU A 51 9.16 -13.37 1.53
CA LEU A 51 8.94 -13.63 2.96
C LEU A 51 7.94 -14.78 3.23
N ALA A 52 7.26 -15.29 2.20
CA ALA A 52 6.40 -16.46 2.31
C ALA A 52 7.19 -17.78 2.27
N ASP A 53 8.45 -17.75 1.81
CA ASP A 53 9.34 -18.91 1.93
C ASP A 53 9.77 -19.09 3.39
N SER A 54 9.47 -20.25 3.97
CA SER A 54 9.86 -20.61 5.34
C SER A 54 11.38 -20.67 5.55
N ARG A 55 12.17 -20.70 4.47
CA ARG A 55 13.64 -20.68 4.53
C ARG A 55 14.20 -19.28 4.77
N GLU A 56 13.42 -18.24 4.47
CA GLU A 56 13.83 -16.86 4.64
C GLU A 56 13.58 -16.38 6.07
N THR A 57 14.56 -15.65 6.62
CA THR A 57 14.44 -15.07 7.96
C THR A 57 13.82 -13.68 7.87
N VAL A 58 12.83 -13.43 8.74
CA VAL A 58 12.17 -12.13 8.85
C VAL A 58 13.15 -11.11 9.42
N ARG A 59 13.58 -10.17 8.57
CA ARG A 59 14.55 -9.11 8.90
C ARG A 59 13.92 -7.73 8.70
N PRO A 60 14.27 -6.72 9.54
CA PRO A 60 13.69 -5.37 9.43
C PRO A 60 13.85 -4.77 8.02
N ILE A 61 15.01 -4.94 7.38
CA ILE A 61 15.27 -4.42 6.03
C ILE A 61 14.34 -4.98 4.93
N ARG A 62 13.71 -6.14 5.16
CA ARG A 62 12.73 -6.72 4.24
C ARG A 62 11.30 -6.34 4.62
N VAL A 63 11.01 -6.28 5.92
CA VAL A 63 9.67 -5.97 6.43
C VAL A 63 9.32 -4.49 6.31
N LEU A 64 10.24 -3.61 6.72
CA LEU A 64 9.96 -2.18 6.82
C LEU A 64 9.56 -1.53 5.48
N PRO A 65 10.14 -1.90 4.31
CA PRO A 65 9.65 -1.40 3.03
C PRO A 65 8.19 -1.77 2.73
N VAL A 66 7.74 -2.99 3.09
CA VAL A 66 6.33 -3.41 2.93
C VAL A 66 5.41 -2.55 3.79
N VAL A 67 5.81 -2.34 5.06
CA VAL A 67 5.08 -1.48 5.99
C VAL A 67 5.06 -0.03 5.50
N ALA A 68 6.14 0.47 4.90
CA ALA A 68 6.22 1.83 4.38
C ALA A 68 5.24 2.03 3.21
N VAL A 69 5.21 1.10 2.26
CA VAL A 69 4.26 1.14 1.12
C VAL A 69 2.81 1.14 1.64
N ALA A 70 2.47 0.19 2.51
CA ALA A 70 1.12 0.09 3.06
C ALA A 70 0.72 1.36 3.84
N ALA A 71 1.64 1.95 4.61
CA ALA A 71 1.38 3.21 5.30
C ALA A 71 1.15 4.38 4.33
N ILE A 72 1.88 4.45 3.22
CA ILE A 72 1.64 5.44 2.16
C ILE A 72 0.24 5.26 1.58
N HIS A 73 -0.14 4.03 1.24
CA HIS A 73 -1.45 3.73 0.67
C HIS A 73 -2.59 4.04 1.64
N ILE A 74 -2.47 3.72 2.93
CA ILE A 74 -3.45 4.10 3.95
C ILE A 74 -3.65 5.61 3.99
N VAL A 75 -2.55 6.39 4.04
CA VAL A 75 -2.63 7.86 4.10
C VAL A 75 -3.24 8.42 2.83
N ALA A 76 -2.82 7.92 1.66
CA ALA A 76 -3.31 8.39 0.38
C ALA A 76 -4.78 8.05 0.17
N ALA A 77 -5.19 6.80 0.41
CA ALA A 77 -6.59 6.37 0.30
C ALA A 77 -7.50 7.10 1.30
N SER A 78 -7.00 7.38 2.51
CA SER A 78 -7.69 8.21 3.51
C SER A 78 -7.94 9.61 2.99
N TRP A 79 -6.95 10.22 2.34
CA TRP A 79 -7.05 11.56 1.78
C TRP A 79 -7.93 11.62 0.51
N ASP A 80 -8.03 10.53 -0.24
CA ASP A 80 -8.78 10.47 -1.49
C ASP A 80 -10.29 10.38 -1.28
N GLN A 81 -10.78 9.21 -0.92
CA GLN A 81 -12.23 8.94 -0.87
C GLN A 81 -12.62 8.10 0.34
N PHE A 82 -11.68 7.47 1.05
CA PHE A 82 -12.01 6.56 2.14
C PHE A 82 -12.68 7.28 3.31
N LEU A 83 -12.18 8.45 3.73
CA LEU A 83 -12.80 9.18 4.84
C LEU A 83 -14.22 9.61 4.48
N ASP A 84 -14.43 10.15 3.29
CA ASP A 84 -15.75 10.63 2.87
C ASP A 84 -16.73 9.48 2.67
N ASN A 85 -16.32 8.44 1.96
CA ASN A 85 -17.20 7.32 1.65
C ASN A 85 -17.51 6.47 2.88
N VAL A 86 -16.50 6.12 3.68
CA VAL A 86 -16.62 5.13 4.75
C VAL A 86 -16.88 5.78 6.11
N VAL A 87 -16.16 6.85 6.45
CA VAL A 87 -16.25 7.47 7.78
C VAL A 87 -17.37 8.50 7.86
N HIS A 88 -17.50 9.37 6.87
CA HIS A 88 -18.58 10.34 6.78
C HIS A 88 -19.88 9.72 6.23
N GLY A 89 -19.80 8.56 5.60
CA GLY A 89 -20.97 7.82 5.09
C GLY A 89 -21.58 8.43 3.83
N GLU A 90 -20.79 9.21 3.08
CA GLU A 90 -21.23 9.89 1.85
C GLU A 90 -21.19 8.95 0.63
N GLY A 91 -20.54 7.80 0.78
CA GLY A 91 -20.31 6.83 -0.28
C GLY A 91 -21.49 5.90 -0.51
N SER A 92 -21.75 5.59 -1.78
CA SER A 92 -22.66 4.51 -2.14
C SER A 92 -22.08 3.14 -1.78
N ALA A 93 -22.93 2.10 -1.70
CA ALA A 93 -22.54 0.78 -1.23
C ALA A 93 -21.32 0.17 -1.95
N HIS A 94 -21.20 0.38 -3.27
CA HIS A 94 -20.07 -0.14 -4.04
C HIS A 94 -18.77 0.63 -3.77
N GLN A 95 -18.85 1.95 -3.54
CA GLN A 95 -17.71 2.79 -3.17
C GLN A 95 -17.18 2.40 -1.79
N VAL A 96 -18.08 2.23 -0.82
CA VAL A 96 -17.72 1.77 0.53
C VAL A 96 -17.05 0.40 0.49
N LEU A 97 -17.62 -0.56 -0.25
CA LEU A 97 -17.04 -1.90 -0.37
C LEU A 97 -15.64 -1.85 -1.00
N ARG A 98 -15.48 -1.10 -2.09
CA ARG A 98 -14.19 -0.92 -2.76
C ARG A 98 -13.16 -0.32 -1.80
N ASP A 99 -13.51 0.75 -1.10
CA ASP A 99 -12.58 1.47 -0.21
C ASP A 99 -12.16 0.61 0.98
N LEU A 100 -13.07 -0.21 1.51
CA LEU A 100 -12.74 -1.23 2.52
C LEU A 100 -11.82 -2.31 1.95
N CYS A 101 -12.08 -2.78 0.74
CA CYS A 101 -11.25 -3.81 0.09
C CYS A 101 -9.84 -3.32 -0.26
N PHE A 102 -9.60 -2.01 -0.32
CA PHE A 102 -8.25 -1.44 -0.40
C PHE A 102 -7.61 -1.23 0.97
N MET A 103 -8.34 -0.64 1.91
CA MET A 103 -7.81 -0.29 3.23
C MET A 103 -7.45 -1.52 4.07
N VAL A 104 -8.27 -2.58 4.00
CA VAL A 104 -8.06 -3.79 4.83
C VAL A 104 -6.73 -4.49 4.49
N PRO A 105 -6.40 -4.80 3.22
CA PRO A 105 -5.10 -5.33 2.86
C PRO A 105 -3.94 -4.48 3.38
N ASP A 106 -3.98 -3.15 3.24
CA ASP A 106 -2.87 -2.30 3.70
C ASP A 106 -2.71 -2.33 5.22
N ILE A 107 -3.82 -2.29 5.97
CA ILE A 107 -3.79 -2.47 7.43
C ILE A 107 -3.13 -3.81 7.78
N LEU A 108 -3.46 -4.90 7.08
CA LEU A 108 -2.83 -6.21 7.30
C LEU A 108 -1.33 -6.18 6.98
N HIS A 109 -0.93 -5.52 5.90
CA HIS A 109 0.48 -5.35 5.48
C HIS A 109 1.29 -4.46 6.44
N VAL A 110 0.64 -3.66 7.28
CA VAL A 110 1.29 -2.99 8.42
C VAL A 110 1.35 -3.94 9.62
N LEU A 111 0.22 -4.48 10.05
CA LEU A 111 0.11 -5.18 11.34
C LEU A 111 0.87 -6.51 11.36
N LEU A 112 0.64 -7.39 10.37
CA LEU A 112 1.20 -8.75 10.42
C LEU A 112 2.73 -8.77 10.30
N PRO A 113 3.37 -8.01 9.37
CA PRO A 113 4.82 -7.97 9.32
C PRO A 113 5.47 -7.36 10.56
N LEU A 114 4.86 -6.34 11.17
CA LEU A 114 5.36 -5.76 12.42
C LEU A 114 5.23 -6.74 13.59
N MET A 115 4.10 -7.44 13.72
CA MET A 115 3.92 -8.46 14.75
C MET A 115 4.96 -9.58 14.64
N GLU A 116 5.19 -10.08 13.42
CA GLU A 116 6.21 -11.08 13.15
C GLU A 116 7.61 -10.55 13.50
N LEU A 117 7.92 -9.31 13.09
CA LEU A 117 9.21 -8.68 13.39
C LEU A 117 9.43 -8.52 14.90
N LEU A 118 8.40 -8.15 15.66
CA LEU A 118 8.44 -8.04 17.12
C LEU A 118 8.68 -9.40 17.79
N CYS A 119 8.09 -10.48 17.27
CA CYS A 119 8.31 -11.82 17.77
C CYS A 119 9.76 -12.30 17.56
N VAL A 120 10.38 -11.91 16.44
CA VAL A 120 11.72 -12.36 16.04
C VAL A 120 12.83 -11.45 16.59
N CYS A 121 12.58 -10.15 16.79
CA CYS A 121 13.60 -9.17 17.16
C CYS A 121 13.78 -9.01 18.67
N SER A 122 14.58 -9.89 19.28
CA SER A 122 15.19 -9.65 20.62
C SER A 122 16.59 -8.99 20.53
N HIS A 123 17.27 -9.00 19.37
CA HIS A 123 18.70 -8.66 19.30
C HIS A 123 19.26 -8.10 17.97
N SER A 124 18.44 -7.40 17.16
CA SER A 124 18.89 -6.90 15.86
C SER A 124 19.89 -5.72 15.98
N ARG A 125 21.16 -5.98 15.67
CA ARG A 125 22.17 -4.92 15.45
C ARG A 125 21.90 -4.27 14.10
N GLY A 126 21.56 -2.98 14.09
CA GLY A 126 21.29 -2.22 12.86
C GLY A 126 19.91 -1.58 12.76
N LEU A 127 19.04 -1.78 13.77
CA LEU A 127 17.68 -1.23 13.79
C LEU A 127 17.61 0.27 13.49
N ARG A 128 18.56 1.07 14.00
CA ARG A 128 18.62 2.52 13.72
C ARG A 128 18.77 2.83 12.23
N ARG A 129 19.61 2.08 11.51
CA ARG A 129 19.81 2.27 10.07
C ARG A 129 18.55 1.85 9.32
N ASP A 130 17.97 0.72 9.68
CA ASP A 130 16.79 0.18 9.01
C ASP A 130 15.56 1.09 9.23
N CYS A 131 15.39 1.67 10.44
CA CYS A 131 14.40 2.70 10.72
C CYS A 131 14.66 3.99 9.94
N LEU A 132 15.91 4.39 9.73
CA LEU A 132 16.23 5.57 8.92
C LEU A 132 15.84 5.35 7.45
N VAL A 133 16.16 4.17 6.90
CA VAL A 133 15.73 3.78 5.55
C VAL A 133 14.21 3.77 5.44
N PHE A 134 13.52 3.23 6.45
CA PHE A 134 12.05 3.28 6.53
C PHE A 134 11.52 4.72 6.50
N CYS A 135 12.02 5.61 7.35
CA CYS A 135 11.58 7.01 7.38
C CYS A 135 11.82 7.72 6.05
N VAL A 136 12.96 7.46 5.38
CA VAL A 136 13.25 8.03 4.06
C VAL A 136 12.26 7.51 3.02
N LEU A 137 12.04 6.19 2.96
CA LEU A 137 11.08 5.58 2.02
C LEU A 137 9.67 6.11 2.22
N LEU A 138 9.22 6.17 3.48
CA LEU A 138 7.90 6.69 3.83
C LEU A 138 7.75 8.16 3.40
N THR A 139 8.74 9.00 3.72
CA THR A 139 8.70 10.43 3.38
C THR A 139 8.69 10.64 1.86
N VAL A 140 9.59 9.98 1.14
CA VAL A 140 9.67 10.11 -0.33
C VAL A 140 8.39 9.61 -0.98
N GLY A 141 7.86 8.47 -0.53
CA GLY A 141 6.63 7.91 -1.06
C GLY A 141 5.39 8.77 -0.77
N LEU A 142 5.29 9.37 0.42
CA LEU A 142 4.21 10.32 0.73
C LEU A 142 4.31 11.58 -0.14
N VAL A 143 5.50 12.15 -0.33
CA VAL A 143 5.70 13.31 -1.22
C VAL A 143 5.29 12.97 -2.65
N PHE A 144 5.68 11.79 -3.14
CA PHE A 144 5.31 11.36 -4.49
C PHE A 144 3.79 11.12 -4.62
N SER A 145 3.18 10.50 -3.61
CA SER A 145 1.73 10.32 -3.55
C SER A 145 1.01 11.68 -3.63
N ILE A 146 1.40 12.65 -2.80
CA ILE A 146 0.84 14.01 -2.83
C ILE A 146 1.04 14.65 -4.20
N TYR A 147 2.22 14.53 -4.80
CA TYR A 147 2.50 15.08 -6.14
C TYR A 147 1.56 14.49 -7.20
N THR A 148 1.42 13.16 -7.25
CA THR A 148 0.52 12.50 -8.20
C THR A 148 -0.95 12.87 -7.98
N ASN A 149 -1.33 13.17 -6.74
CA ASN A 149 -2.68 13.54 -6.36
C ASN A 149 -3.00 15.01 -6.67
N SER A 150 -2.00 15.90 -6.51
CA SER A 150 -2.16 17.33 -6.80
C SER A 150 -2.47 17.63 -8.27
N GLY A 151 -2.01 16.79 -9.21
CA GLY A 151 -2.34 16.89 -10.63
C GLY A 151 -3.78 16.50 -10.98
N LEU A 152 -4.57 16.01 -10.01
CA LEU A 152 -5.96 15.58 -10.20
C LEU A 152 -6.98 16.67 -9.85
N LYS A 153 -6.57 17.69 -9.08
CA LYS A 153 -7.47 18.75 -8.58
C LYS A 153 -7.74 19.89 -9.56
N ASP A 154 -7.11 19.86 -10.73
CA ASP A 154 -7.26 20.88 -11.78
C ASP A 154 -8.42 20.59 -12.77
N TRP A 155 -9.34 19.67 -12.42
CA TRP A 155 -10.55 19.33 -13.21
C TRP A 155 -11.80 19.28 -12.34
#